data_AF-A0A523IFG4-F1
#
_entry.id   AF-A0A523IFG4-F1
#
_cell.length_a   1.000
_cell.length_b   1.000
_cell.length_c   1.000
_cell.angle_alpha   90.00
_cell.angle_beta   90.00
_cell.angle_gamma   90.00
#
_symmetry.space_group_name_H-M   'P 1'
#
loop_
_entity.id
_entity.type
_entity.pdbx_description
1 polymer ?
#
loop_
_entity_poly.entity_id
_entity_poly.type
_entity_poly.pdbx_seq_one_letter_code
_entity_poly.pdbx_strand_id
1 'polypeptide(L)'
;FPAVSFGQTRKLLNLEESITIALNQSFDAARIEQSLINAQMSLQAAQSSLKSNSELFLNSFPNFQDNERRTAQTGGTFSFDRQRFLEFQADWFINQPIRFTDGVFSLIGSFQRFQQFGTFDRVGFDQNGMPLLTTVEDPTDYAPQLRLQFRQPLFTLNRLNTNFTKSELNLERTQYSYTRNQLDLIFNVTTNFYNLFKAQQQLEIDQKQVEQSQEAFRIANLKQQAGLLAEVEVLRLEIDLANARNRASTSEATMKSTEDFFKVLIGLPIEDRIETITQLSYDPIEVTLEKALSEALSRRTELRTDEIDIELSAINVKEVDSAREIKGELNMSYGIFNRDEKFSNAFKNFSQDRSVVLGLIIPLWDWSKNRYEVESAKASLENTRLAQKNRIETIKQEIRKGVRDLKSAQQRVDITERSEKLAEKSYRISLLKFENGDLSSQDLALEQNRLTEARTNSLNAIIDYKNALSDLRRKTLWDFEKNAPIEIQ
;
A
#
# COMPACT_ATOMS: atom_id res chain seq x y z
N PHE A 1 -26.04 1.02 -24.27
CA PHE A 1 -26.30 0.53 -22.91
C PHE A 1 -27.80 0.36 -22.74
N PRO A 2 -28.34 -0.88 -22.71
CA PRO A 2 -29.73 -1.05 -22.34
C PRO A 2 -29.84 -0.83 -20.82
N ALA A 3 -30.77 0.04 -20.42
CA ALA A 3 -31.09 0.30 -19.04
C ALA A 3 -31.77 -0.94 -18.45
N VAL A 4 -31.04 -1.67 -17.59
CA VAL A 4 -31.63 -2.69 -16.74
C VAL A 4 -32.32 -1.98 -15.59
N SER A 5 -33.65 -2.08 -15.56
CA SER A 5 -34.45 -1.74 -14.40
C SER A 5 -34.04 -2.65 -13.25
N PHE A 6 -33.25 -2.14 -12.30
CA PHE A 6 -33.06 -2.78 -11.01
C PHE A 6 -34.32 -2.55 -10.18
N GLY A 7 -35.20 -3.55 -10.15
CA GLY A 7 -36.07 -3.70 -8.99
C GLY A 7 -35.17 -3.80 -7.76
N GLN A 8 -35.36 -2.88 -6.80
CA GLN A 8 -34.64 -2.84 -5.52
C GLN A 8 -34.86 -4.15 -4.77
N THR A 9 -34.04 -5.15 -5.07
CA THR A 9 -34.13 -6.46 -4.45
C THR A 9 -33.35 -6.34 -3.15
N ARG A 10 -34.05 -6.40 -2.01
CA ARG A 10 -33.44 -6.34 -0.69
C ARG A 10 -32.42 -7.47 -0.57
N LYS A 11 -31.13 -7.12 -0.42
CA LYS A 11 -30.06 -8.11 -0.34
C LYS A 11 -29.81 -8.45 1.13
N LEU A 12 -30.06 -9.70 1.48
CA LEU A 12 -29.74 -10.24 2.80
C LEU A 12 -28.26 -10.61 2.80
N LEU A 13 -27.50 -10.09 3.76
CA LEU A 13 -26.06 -10.33 3.86
C LEU A 13 -25.73 -10.96 5.21
N ASN A 14 -25.01 -12.07 5.18
CA ASN A 14 -24.31 -12.59 6.35
C ASN A 14 -22.87 -12.04 6.41
N LEU A 15 -22.16 -12.33 7.51
CA LEU A 15 -20.80 -11.83 7.73
C LEU A 15 -19.80 -12.36 6.68
N GLU A 16 -19.85 -13.65 6.35
CA GLU A 16 -18.91 -14.26 5.40
C GLU A 16 -19.10 -13.71 3.97
N GLU A 17 -20.35 -13.54 3.56
CA GLU A 17 -20.71 -12.88 2.29
C GLU A 17 -20.23 -11.42 2.26
N SER A 18 -20.41 -10.69 3.36
CA SER A 18 -19.95 -9.29 3.46
C SER A 18 -18.44 -9.17 3.34
N ILE A 19 -17.70 -10.06 4.01
CA ILE A 19 -16.24 -10.14 3.90
C ILE A 19 -15.82 -10.48 2.46
N THR A 20 -16.49 -11.46 1.84
CA THR A 20 -16.19 -11.87 0.45
C THR A 20 -16.46 -10.74 -0.54
N ILE A 21 -17.55 -10.00 -0.37
CA ILE A 21 -17.84 -8.82 -1.19
C ILE A 21 -16.76 -7.76 -0.98
N ALA A 22 -16.41 -7.46 0.27
CA ALA A 22 -15.40 -6.45 0.57
C ALA A 22 -14.03 -6.80 -0.02
N LEU A 23 -13.58 -8.04 0.11
CA LEU A 23 -12.29 -8.49 -0.45
C LEU A 23 -12.24 -8.42 -1.98
N ASN A 24 -13.39 -8.53 -2.65
CA ASN A 24 -13.46 -8.52 -4.13
C ASN A 24 -13.82 -7.16 -4.72
N GLN A 25 -14.57 -6.31 -4.02
CA GLN A 25 -15.20 -5.12 -4.59
C GLN A 25 -14.82 -3.82 -3.87
N SER A 26 -14.32 -3.87 -2.63
CA SER A 26 -13.98 -2.64 -1.90
C SER A 26 -12.78 -1.92 -2.51
N PHE A 27 -12.81 -0.60 -2.43
CA PHE A 27 -11.67 0.23 -2.84
C PHE A 27 -10.42 -0.03 -1.99
N ASP A 28 -10.60 -0.40 -0.72
CA ASP A 28 -9.49 -0.77 0.16
C ASP A 28 -8.82 -2.08 -0.29
N ALA A 29 -9.59 -3.11 -0.65
CA ALA A 29 -9.05 -4.35 -1.18
C ALA A 29 -8.29 -4.11 -2.50
N ALA A 30 -8.86 -3.34 -3.42
CA ALA A 30 -8.21 -2.97 -4.67
C ALA A 30 -6.89 -2.21 -4.42
N ARG A 31 -6.85 -1.29 -3.46
CA ARG A 31 -5.62 -0.56 -3.09
C ARG A 31 -4.56 -1.51 -2.51
N ILE A 32 -4.95 -2.45 -1.65
CA ILE A 32 -4.06 -3.44 -1.06
C ILE A 32 -3.45 -4.32 -2.17
N GLU A 33 -4.25 -4.77 -3.14
CA GLU A 33 -3.79 -5.53 -4.29
C GLU A 33 -2.84 -4.73 -5.20
N GLN A 34 -3.16 -3.47 -5.52
CA GLN A 34 -2.30 -2.62 -6.33
C GLN A 34 -0.92 -2.37 -5.70
N SER A 35 -0.84 -2.31 -4.37
CA SER A 35 0.44 -2.21 -3.65
C SER A 35 1.30 -3.47 -3.87
N LEU A 36 0.69 -4.65 -3.82
CA LEU A 36 1.39 -5.91 -4.09
C LEU A 36 1.84 -6.01 -5.55
N ILE A 37 0.97 -5.66 -6.50
CA ILE A 37 1.31 -5.61 -7.93
C ILE A 37 2.48 -4.65 -8.17
N ASN A 38 2.48 -3.46 -7.54
CA ASN A 38 3.57 -2.50 -7.68
C ASN A 38 4.92 -3.08 -7.22
N ALA A 39 4.94 -3.77 -6.07
CA ALA A 39 6.15 -4.41 -5.57
C ALA A 39 6.63 -5.55 -6.49
N GLN A 40 5.72 -6.37 -7.01
CA GLN A 40 6.03 -7.43 -7.97
C GLN A 40 6.60 -6.87 -9.28
N MET A 41 5.96 -5.83 -9.85
CA MET A 41 6.43 -5.16 -11.06
C MET A 41 7.79 -4.48 -10.83
N SER A 42 8.03 -3.94 -9.64
CA SER A 42 9.33 -3.36 -9.28
C SER A 42 10.43 -4.42 -9.23
N LEU A 43 10.16 -5.61 -8.68
CA LEU A 43 11.11 -6.73 -8.73
C LEU A 43 11.31 -7.23 -10.16
N GLN A 44 10.26 -7.33 -10.96
CA GLN A 44 10.36 -7.73 -12.36
C GLN A 44 11.16 -6.72 -13.19
N ALA A 45 11.03 -5.42 -12.91
CA ALA A 45 11.84 -4.37 -13.49
C ALA A 45 13.32 -4.52 -13.07
N ALA A 46 13.59 -4.81 -11.78
CA ALA A 46 14.93 -5.09 -11.28
C ALA A 46 15.55 -6.37 -11.89
N GLN A 47 14.75 -7.40 -12.18
CA GLN A 47 15.18 -8.59 -12.92
C GLN A 47 15.47 -8.26 -14.39
N SER A 48 14.63 -7.42 -15.01
CA SER A 48 14.75 -7.05 -16.41
C SER A 48 15.94 -6.12 -16.66
N SER A 49 16.30 -5.29 -15.68
CA SER A 49 17.49 -4.43 -15.75
C SER A 49 18.81 -5.22 -15.74
N LEU A 50 18.78 -6.51 -15.39
CA LEU A 50 19.94 -7.42 -15.50
C LEU A 50 20.08 -8.04 -16.90
N LYS A 51 19.10 -7.86 -17.79
CA LYS A 51 19.14 -8.35 -19.17
C LYS A 51 19.83 -7.33 -20.08
N SER A 52 20.16 -7.76 -21.29
CA SER A 52 20.66 -6.87 -22.32
C SER A 52 19.64 -5.76 -22.61
N ASN A 53 20.06 -4.50 -22.57
CA ASN A 53 19.29 -3.36 -23.07
C ASN A 53 19.90 -2.84 -24.37
N SER A 54 19.10 -2.16 -25.19
CA SER A 54 19.55 -1.55 -26.43
C SER A 54 18.98 -0.14 -26.56
N GLU A 55 19.83 0.82 -26.90
CA GLU A 55 19.47 2.23 -27.00
C GLU A 55 20.09 2.84 -28.26
N LEU A 56 19.33 3.67 -28.99
CA LEU A 56 19.80 4.43 -30.14
C LEU A 56 19.75 5.92 -29.77
N PHE A 57 20.91 6.55 -29.68
CA PHE A 57 21.07 7.97 -29.44
C PHE A 57 21.40 8.70 -30.75
N LEU A 58 20.57 9.67 -31.11
CA LEU A 58 20.81 10.56 -32.24
C LEU A 58 21.43 11.87 -31.71
N ASN A 59 22.73 11.84 -31.38
CA ASN A 59 23.42 12.93 -30.68
C ASN A 59 23.41 14.27 -31.43
N SER A 60 23.34 14.24 -32.76
CA SER A 60 23.37 15.44 -33.61
C SER A 60 22.63 15.10 -34.89
N PHE A 61 21.33 15.41 -35.02
CA PHE A 61 20.54 14.96 -36.19
C PHE A 61 19.38 15.92 -36.55
N PRO A 62 19.58 16.93 -37.44
CA PRO A 62 20.85 17.51 -37.86
C PRO A 62 21.41 18.51 -36.83
N ASN A 63 22.73 18.58 -36.70
CA ASN A 63 23.42 19.69 -36.04
C ASN A 63 24.05 20.58 -37.11
N PHE A 64 23.42 21.72 -37.41
CA PHE A 64 24.00 22.75 -38.28
C PHE A 64 24.59 23.86 -37.41
N GLN A 65 25.85 24.21 -37.66
CA GLN A 65 26.52 25.32 -36.99
C GLN A 65 27.09 26.28 -38.01
N ASP A 66 26.97 27.57 -37.71
CA ASP A 66 27.55 28.68 -38.46
C ASP A 66 28.14 29.66 -37.45
N ASN A 67 29.46 29.67 -37.34
CA ASN A 67 30.17 30.46 -36.36
C ASN A 67 31.40 31.13 -36.98
N GLU A 68 31.82 32.26 -36.42
CA GLU A 68 33.06 32.92 -36.81
C GLU A 68 34.14 32.65 -35.77
N ARG A 69 35.20 31.98 -36.19
CA ARG A 69 36.36 31.71 -35.34
C ARG A 69 37.42 32.77 -35.57
N ARG A 70 37.83 33.43 -34.50
CA ARG A 70 38.97 34.35 -34.52
C ARG A 70 40.27 33.54 -34.47
N THR A 71 41.04 33.57 -35.56
CA THR A 71 42.34 32.89 -35.68
C THR A 71 43.46 33.93 -35.60
N ALA A 72 44.38 33.76 -34.66
CA ALA A 72 45.56 34.62 -34.56
C ALA A 72 46.56 34.25 -35.66
N GLN A 73 47.02 35.24 -36.41
CA GLN A 73 48.04 35.07 -37.45
C GLN A 73 49.43 35.41 -36.93
N THR A 74 50.45 34.82 -37.57
CA THR A 74 51.86 35.12 -37.31
C THR A 74 52.13 36.59 -37.67
N GLY A 75 52.19 37.46 -36.66
CA GLY A 75 52.26 38.92 -36.83
C GLY A 75 51.35 39.72 -35.89
N GLY A 76 50.51 39.07 -35.09
CA GLY A 76 49.69 39.73 -34.05
C GLY A 76 48.34 40.26 -34.55
N THR A 77 48.00 40.05 -35.82
CA THR A 77 46.68 40.30 -36.40
C THR A 77 45.76 39.09 -36.20
N PHE A 78 44.46 39.30 -36.37
CA PHE A 78 43.45 38.24 -36.28
C PHE A 78 42.69 38.15 -37.61
N SER A 79 42.52 36.95 -38.15
CA SER A 79 41.48 36.66 -39.15
C SER A 79 40.22 36.16 -38.46
N PHE A 80 39.08 36.50 -39.04
CA PHE A 80 37.79 35.92 -38.67
C PHE A 80 37.43 34.94 -39.77
N ASP A 81 37.54 33.65 -39.44
CA ASP A 81 37.27 32.57 -40.38
C ASP A 81 35.88 32.02 -40.05
N ARG A 82 34.92 32.26 -40.95
CA ARG A 82 33.56 31.72 -40.82
C ARG A 82 33.58 30.22 -41.09
N GLN A 83 33.21 29.43 -40.09
CA GLN A 83 33.11 27.98 -40.17
C GLN A 83 31.63 27.59 -40.18
N ARG A 84 31.24 26.83 -41.20
CA ARG A 84 29.90 26.30 -41.35
C ARG A 84 29.99 24.79 -41.46
N PHE A 85 29.19 24.05 -40.71
CA PHE A 85 29.16 22.61 -40.84
C PHE A 85 27.77 22.03 -40.56
N LEU A 86 27.55 20.84 -41.09
CA LEU A 86 26.37 20.01 -40.88
C LEU A 86 26.82 18.62 -40.42
N GLU A 87 26.35 18.22 -39.25
CA GLU A 87 26.69 16.95 -38.63
C GLU A 87 25.45 16.09 -38.40
N PHE A 88 25.60 14.81 -38.72
CA PHE A 88 24.68 13.74 -38.36
C PHE A 88 25.43 12.68 -37.55
N GLN A 89 25.04 12.44 -36.31
CA GLN A 89 25.63 11.40 -35.47
C GLN A 89 24.53 10.52 -34.87
N ALA A 90 24.70 9.20 -35.03
CA ALA A 90 23.88 8.18 -34.43
C ALA A 90 24.76 7.15 -33.72
N ASP A 91 24.51 6.94 -32.43
CA ASP A 91 25.20 5.97 -31.60
C ASP A 91 24.19 4.93 -31.10
N TRP A 92 24.48 3.67 -31.34
CA TRP A 92 23.70 2.52 -30.90
C TRP A 92 24.47 1.71 -29.87
N PHE A 93 23.82 1.44 -28.74
CA PHE A 93 24.41 0.72 -27.62
C PHE A 93 23.60 -0.55 -27.39
N ILE A 94 24.27 -1.68 -27.19
CA ILE A 94 23.73 -2.83 -26.46
C ILE A 94 24.56 -2.99 -25.19
N ASN A 95 23.95 -2.95 -24.01
CA ASN A 95 24.66 -3.22 -22.76
C ASN A 95 24.11 -4.48 -22.08
N GLN A 96 25.02 -5.38 -21.69
CA GLN A 96 24.73 -6.57 -20.89
C GLN A 96 25.43 -6.43 -19.53
N PRO A 97 24.70 -6.09 -18.46
CA PRO A 97 25.25 -6.06 -17.11
C PRO A 97 25.48 -7.47 -16.54
N ILE A 98 26.40 -7.59 -15.58
CA ILE A 98 26.78 -8.84 -14.91
C ILE A 98 26.46 -8.69 -13.42
N ARG A 99 25.38 -9.34 -12.98
CA ARG A 99 24.86 -9.25 -11.60
C ARG A 99 25.93 -9.45 -10.52
N PHE A 100 26.84 -10.39 -10.68
CA PHE A 100 27.76 -10.81 -9.61
C PHE A 100 28.98 -9.89 -9.43
N THR A 101 29.24 -9.00 -10.39
CA THR A 101 30.46 -8.18 -10.37
C THR A 101 30.23 -6.70 -10.65
N ASP A 102 29.02 -6.25 -10.93
CA ASP A 102 28.73 -4.92 -11.51
C ASP A 102 29.40 -4.67 -12.88
N GLY A 103 29.97 -5.71 -13.49
CA GLY A 103 30.59 -5.61 -14.80
C GLY A 103 29.55 -5.37 -15.90
N VAL A 104 29.95 -4.73 -16.99
CA VAL A 104 29.08 -4.49 -18.15
C VAL A 104 29.86 -4.77 -19.42
N PHE A 105 29.29 -5.60 -20.28
CA PHE A 105 29.69 -5.70 -21.69
C PHE A 105 28.84 -4.74 -22.51
N SER A 106 29.47 -3.91 -23.33
CA SER A 106 28.80 -2.95 -24.20
C SER A 106 29.24 -3.16 -25.64
N LEU A 107 28.29 -3.34 -26.56
CA LEU A 107 28.51 -3.23 -27.99
C LEU A 107 28.04 -1.85 -28.44
N ILE A 108 28.94 -1.07 -29.01
CA ILE A 108 28.71 0.33 -29.38
C ILE A 108 28.93 0.45 -30.88
N GLY A 109 27.84 0.59 -31.64
CA GLY A 109 27.90 1.02 -33.03
C GLY A 109 27.76 2.54 -33.08
N SER A 110 28.54 3.23 -33.90
CA SER A 110 28.36 4.67 -34.08
C SER A 110 28.64 5.05 -35.51
N PHE A 111 27.86 6.00 -36.02
CA PHE A 111 27.95 6.49 -37.36
C PHE A 111 27.86 8.01 -37.34
N GLN A 112 28.90 8.64 -37.87
CA GLN A 112 28.97 10.08 -38.01
C GLN A 112 29.09 10.45 -39.49
N ARG A 113 28.27 11.40 -39.95
CA ARG A 113 28.46 12.14 -41.20
C ARG A 113 28.75 13.58 -40.83
N PHE A 114 29.92 14.08 -41.21
CA PHE A 114 30.31 15.45 -40.98
C PHE A 114 30.58 16.12 -42.32
N GLN A 115 29.90 17.24 -42.59
CA GLN A 115 30.11 18.04 -43.78
C GLN A 115 30.50 19.45 -43.37
N GLN A 116 31.62 19.95 -43.88
CA GLN A 116 32.04 21.32 -43.66
C GLN A 116 31.82 22.14 -44.93
N PHE A 117 31.11 23.27 -44.84
CA PHE A 117 30.85 24.12 -45.99
C PHE A 117 31.98 25.11 -46.22
N GLY A 118 32.42 25.23 -47.47
CA GLY A 118 33.52 26.08 -47.90
C GLY A 118 34.53 25.31 -48.75
N THR A 119 35.58 26.03 -49.15
CA THR A 119 36.66 25.51 -49.98
C THR A 119 37.89 25.30 -49.11
N PHE A 120 38.42 24.08 -49.08
CA PHE A 120 39.54 23.72 -48.22
C PHE A 120 40.65 23.09 -49.04
N ASP A 121 41.88 23.58 -48.85
CA ASP A 121 43.06 22.95 -49.44
C ASP A 121 43.49 21.76 -48.58
N ARG A 122 43.50 20.57 -49.17
CA ARG A 122 44.03 19.34 -48.56
C ARG A 122 45.40 19.05 -49.15
N VAL A 123 46.36 18.75 -48.27
CA VAL A 123 47.69 18.27 -48.66
C VAL A 123 47.67 16.75 -48.68
N GLY A 124 47.62 16.17 -49.88
CA GLY A 124 47.87 14.75 -50.12
C GLY A 124 49.31 14.48 -50.51
N PHE A 125 49.67 13.22 -50.74
CA PHE A 125 50.96 12.83 -51.32
C PHE A 125 50.71 11.96 -52.56
N ASP A 126 51.45 12.19 -53.64
CA ASP A 126 51.41 11.34 -54.82
C ASP A 126 52.10 9.97 -54.60
N GLN A 127 52.08 9.10 -55.60
CA GLN A 127 52.69 7.76 -55.50
C GLN A 127 54.20 7.78 -55.27
N ASN A 128 54.86 8.93 -55.47
CA ASN A 128 56.29 9.15 -55.25
C ASN A 128 56.59 9.89 -53.94
N GLY A 129 55.56 10.18 -53.13
CA GLY A 129 55.69 10.90 -51.85
C GLY A 129 55.83 12.41 -51.98
N MET A 130 55.53 13.00 -53.15
CA MET A 130 55.51 14.45 -53.34
C MET A 130 54.18 15.05 -52.85
N PRO A 131 54.19 16.18 -52.12
CA PRO A 131 52.96 16.81 -51.65
C PRO A 131 52.12 17.33 -52.81
N LEU A 132 50.86 16.90 -52.87
CA LEU A 132 49.85 17.33 -53.83
C LEU A 132 48.81 18.18 -53.11
N LEU A 133 48.63 19.43 -53.51
CA LEU A 133 47.56 20.29 -53.01
C LEU A 133 46.30 20.04 -53.84
N THR A 134 45.26 19.52 -53.19
CA THR A 134 43.94 19.33 -53.79
C THR A 134 42.94 20.20 -53.07
N THR A 135 42.31 21.09 -53.80
CA THR A 135 41.22 21.92 -53.29
C THR A 135 39.93 21.11 -53.32
N VAL A 136 39.28 20.95 -52.16
CA VAL A 136 38.01 20.22 -52.01
C VAL A 136 36.92 21.19 -51.60
N GLU A 137 35.82 21.16 -52.32
CA GLU A 137 34.61 21.95 -52.02
C GLU A 137 33.67 21.11 -51.15
N ASP A 138 33.16 21.72 -50.08
CA ASP A 138 32.21 21.15 -49.13
C ASP A 138 32.55 19.71 -48.68
N PRO A 139 33.78 19.46 -48.17
CA PRO A 139 34.23 18.13 -47.80
C PRO A 139 33.24 17.47 -46.84
N THR A 140 32.86 16.25 -47.19
CA THR A 140 31.97 15.40 -46.39
C THR A 140 32.72 14.15 -46.03
N ASP A 141 32.76 13.80 -44.76
CA ASP A 141 33.36 12.57 -44.26
C ASP A 141 32.31 11.70 -43.57
N TYR A 142 32.42 10.39 -43.76
CA TYR A 142 31.61 9.37 -43.12
C TYR A 142 32.50 8.52 -42.22
N ALA A 143 32.13 8.39 -40.95
CA ALA A 143 32.91 7.68 -39.94
C ALA A 143 32.06 6.64 -39.21
N PRO A 144 31.93 5.42 -39.75
CA PRO A 144 31.39 4.29 -39.00
C PRO A 144 32.43 3.73 -38.02
N GLN A 145 31.96 3.38 -36.83
CA GLN A 145 32.72 2.66 -35.82
C GLN A 145 31.86 1.56 -35.18
N LEU A 146 32.49 0.47 -34.79
CA LEU A 146 31.90 -0.59 -33.98
C LEU A 146 32.91 -0.97 -32.89
N ARG A 147 32.51 -0.89 -31.62
CA ARG A 147 33.37 -1.10 -30.47
C ARG A 147 32.71 -2.08 -29.50
N LEU A 148 33.43 -3.13 -29.13
CA LEU A 148 33.11 -3.96 -27.97
C LEU A 148 33.89 -3.41 -26.77
N GLN A 149 33.20 -3.16 -25.66
CA GLN A 149 33.77 -2.67 -24.42
C GLN A 149 33.39 -3.58 -23.26
N PHE A 150 34.31 -3.80 -22.34
CA PHE A 150 34.06 -4.43 -21.05
C PHE A 150 34.52 -3.49 -19.95
N ARG A 151 33.59 -3.13 -19.06
CA ARG A 151 33.87 -2.32 -17.87
C ARG A 151 33.62 -3.17 -16.63
N GLN A 152 34.60 -3.26 -15.75
CA GLN A 152 34.52 -4.05 -14.52
C GLN A 152 34.94 -3.19 -13.33
N PRO A 153 33.99 -2.78 -12.47
CA PRO A 153 34.31 -2.22 -11.17
C PRO A 153 35.07 -3.23 -10.31
N LEU A 154 36.13 -2.80 -9.63
CA LEU A 154 36.96 -3.62 -8.76
C LEU A 154 36.99 -3.00 -7.37
N PHE A 155 37.05 -3.80 -6.32
CA PHE A 155 37.10 -3.31 -4.93
C PHE A 155 35.94 -2.37 -4.58
N THR A 156 34.76 -2.62 -5.17
CA THR A 156 33.54 -1.85 -4.89
C THR A 156 32.47 -2.79 -4.38
N LEU A 157 31.57 -2.27 -3.55
CA LEU A 157 30.35 -2.98 -3.19
C LEU A 157 29.54 -3.29 -4.45
N ASN A 158 29.12 -4.54 -4.61
CA ASN A 158 28.28 -4.96 -5.73
C ASN A 158 26.87 -4.35 -5.61
N ARG A 159 26.64 -3.27 -6.34
CA ARG A 159 25.41 -2.47 -6.36
C ARG A 159 24.28 -3.18 -7.08
N LEU A 160 24.53 -3.89 -8.18
CA LEU A 160 23.50 -4.60 -8.93
C LEU A 160 22.87 -5.70 -8.07
N ASN A 161 23.69 -6.52 -7.43
CA ASN A 161 23.21 -7.58 -6.54
C ASN A 161 22.59 -7.01 -5.26
N THR A 162 23.16 -5.94 -4.69
CA THR A 162 22.59 -5.29 -3.50
C THR A 162 21.21 -4.71 -3.79
N ASN A 163 21.05 -3.96 -4.90
CA ASN A 163 19.76 -3.40 -5.30
C ASN A 163 18.75 -4.49 -5.63
N PHE A 164 19.18 -5.57 -6.28
CA PHE A 164 18.33 -6.73 -6.54
C PHE A 164 17.82 -7.36 -5.23
N THR A 165 18.74 -7.60 -4.27
CA THR A 165 18.40 -8.16 -2.96
C THR A 165 17.44 -7.24 -2.20
N LYS A 166 17.65 -5.91 -2.26
CA LYS A 166 16.71 -4.93 -1.69
C LYS A 166 15.33 -5.03 -2.34
N SER A 167 15.24 -5.22 -3.65
CA SER A 167 13.96 -5.42 -4.34
C SER A 167 13.26 -6.71 -3.91
N GLU A 168 14.01 -7.80 -3.69
CA GLU A 168 13.46 -9.06 -3.14
C GLU A 168 12.91 -8.87 -1.72
N LEU A 169 13.70 -8.25 -0.83
CA LEU A 169 13.28 -7.94 0.54
C LEU A 169 12.07 -6.99 0.57
N ASN A 170 12.02 -6.00 -0.32
CA ASN A 170 10.87 -5.10 -0.43
C ASN A 170 9.60 -5.82 -0.88
N LEU A 171 9.69 -6.79 -1.81
CA LEU A 171 8.55 -7.61 -2.19
C LEU A 171 8.08 -8.46 -1.02
N GLU A 172 9.01 -9.14 -0.32
CA GLU A 172 8.70 -9.95 0.86
C GLU A 172 7.99 -9.11 1.94
N ARG A 173 8.52 -7.92 2.24
CA ARG A 173 7.90 -6.97 3.19
C ARG A 173 6.49 -6.57 2.76
N THR A 174 6.27 -6.32 1.47
CA THR A 174 4.95 -5.96 0.93
C THR A 174 3.99 -7.14 0.99
N GLN A 175 4.44 -8.39 0.79
CA GLN A 175 3.60 -9.59 0.96
C GLN A 175 3.11 -9.73 2.40
N TYR A 176 3.99 -9.58 3.40
CA TYR A 176 3.60 -9.60 4.80
C TYR A 176 2.66 -8.45 5.18
N SER A 177 2.86 -7.27 4.60
CA SER A 177 1.97 -6.11 4.76
C SER A 177 0.61 -6.33 4.09
N TYR A 178 0.58 -7.00 2.93
CA TYR A 178 -0.64 -7.37 2.21
C TYR A 178 -1.52 -8.28 3.08
N THR A 179 -0.96 -9.36 3.62
CA THR A 179 -1.65 -10.27 4.55
C THR A 179 -2.21 -9.52 5.76
N ARG A 180 -1.41 -8.63 6.38
CA ARG A 180 -1.86 -7.82 7.52
C ARG A 180 -3.03 -6.91 7.14
N ASN A 181 -2.89 -6.16 6.04
CA ASN A 181 -3.91 -5.20 5.62
C ASN A 181 -5.22 -5.89 5.22
N GLN A 182 -5.16 -7.12 4.67
CA GLN A 182 -6.34 -7.94 4.45
C GLN A 182 -7.03 -8.32 5.78
N LEU A 183 -6.28 -8.75 6.80
CA LEU A 183 -6.86 -9.03 8.12
C LEU A 183 -7.46 -7.79 8.77
N ASP A 184 -6.81 -6.64 8.64
CA ASP A 184 -7.32 -5.36 9.13
C ASP A 184 -8.63 -4.98 8.40
N LEU A 185 -8.71 -5.18 7.08
CA LEU A 185 -9.94 -4.99 6.31
C LEU A 185 -11.05 -5.96 6.77
N ILE A 186 -10.75 -7.26 6.91
CA ILE A 186 -11.71 -8.27 7.39
C ILE A 186 -12.27 -7.88 8.75
N PHE A 187 -11.41 -7.43 9.67
CA PHE A 187 -11.82 -6.99 10.99
C PHE A 187 -12.64 -5.70 10.97
N ASN A 188 -12.28 -4.74 10.12
CA ASN A 188 -13.06 -3.51 9.93
C ASN A 188 -14.45 -3.83 9.37
N VAL A 189 -14.55 -4.73 8.39
CA VAL A 189 -15.84 -5.22 7.86
C VAL A 189 -16.63 -5.94 8.95
N THR A 190 -15.98 -6.81 9.72
CA THR A 190 -16.63 -7.54 10.82
C THR A 190 -17.21 -6.61 11.87
N THR A 191 -16.42 -5.63 12.32
CA THR A 191 -16.85 -4.66 13.34
C THR A 191 -18.04 -3.83 12.83
N ASN A 192 -17.97 -3.36 11.57
CA ASN A 192 -19.03 -2.55 11.00
C ASN A 192 -20.28 -3.35 10.60
N PHE A 193 -20.13 -4.63 10.26
CA PHE A 193 -21.25 -5.55 10.10
C PHE A 193 -22.03 -5.65 11.41
N TYR A 194 -21.35 -5.86 12.54
CA TYR A 194 -22.02 -5.90 13.84
C TYR A 194 -22.58 -4.53 14.26
N ASN A 195 -21.95 -3.42 13.88
CA ASN A 195 -22.53 -2.08 14.12
C ASN A 195 -23.83 -1.87 13.33
N LEU A 196 -23.90 -2.32 12.06
CA LEU A 196 -25.13 -2.25 11.27
C LEU A 196 -26.21 -3.15 11.86
N PHE A 197 -25.86 -4.39 12.21
CA PHE A 197 -26.77 -5.31 12.88
C PHE A 197 -27.31 -4.72 14.19
N LYS A 198 -26.44 -4.09 14.99
CA LYS A 198 -26.84 -3.38 16.22
C LYS A 198 -27.85 -2.27 15.93
N ALA A 199 -27.61 -1.46 14.92
CA ALA A 199 -28.51 -0.36 14.56
C ALA A 199 -29.87 -0.86 14.07
N GLN A 200 -29.89 -1.98 13.32
CA GLN A 200 -31.11 -2.67 12.90
C GLN A 200 -31.90 -3.20 14.11
N GLN A 201 -31.23 -3.90 15.04
CA GLN A 201 -31.87 -4.40 16.26
C GLN A 201 -32.33 -3.28 17.19
N GLN A 202 -31.59 -2.17 17.29
CA GLN A 202 -32.01 -1.02 18.11
C GLN A 202 -33.28 -0.37 17.55
N LEU A 203 -33.37 -0.22 16.22
CA LEU A 203 -34.59 0.23 15.57
C LEU A 203 -35.77 -0.70 15.87
N GLU A 204 -35.57 -2.02 15.81
CA GLU A 204 -36.61 -3.00 16.15
C GLU A 204 -37.05 -2.89 17.62
N ILE A 205 -36.11 -2.71 18.55
CA ILE A 205 -36.39 -2.48 19.98
C ILE A 205 -37.22 -1.20 20.17
N ASP A 206 -36.83 -0.10 19.52
CA ASP A 206 -37.52 1.19 19.64
C ASP A 206 -38.91 1.16 18.99
N GLN A 207 -39.08 0.44 17.88
CA GLN A 207 -40.38 0.21 17.24
C GLN A 207 -41.32 -0.59 18.16
N LYS A 208 -40.82 -1.67 18.78
CA LYS A 208 -41.58 -2.42 19.79
C LYS A 208 -41.96 -1.55 20.98
N GLN A 209 -41.10 -0.63 21.41
CA GLN A 209 -41.43 0.33 22.46
C GLN A 209 -42.55 1.29 22.02
N VAL A 210 -42.58 1.74 20.76
CA VAL A 210 -43.70 2.53 20.22
C VAL A 210 -45.00 1.74 20.26
N GLU A 211 -45.00 0.47 19.83
CA GLU A 211 -46.18 -0.40 19.89
C GLU A 211 -46.69 -0.56 21.33
N GLN A 212 -45.79 -0.81 22.28
CA GLN A 212 -46.11 -0.96 23.71
C GLN A 212 -46.65 0.34 24.33
N SER A 213 -46.03 1.48 24.05
CA SER A 213 -46.51 2.79 24.53
C SER A 213 -47.85 3.18 23.89
N GLN A 214 -48.06 2.82 22.63
CA GLN A 214 -49.33 3.06 21.93
C GLN A 214 -50.48 2.26 22.55
N GLU A 215 -50.22 1.01 22.91
CA GLU A 215 -51.21 0.15 23.58
C GLU A 215 -51.49 0.63 25.02
N ALA A 216 -50.46 1.01 25.78
CA ALA A 216 -50.63 1.59 27.10
C ALA A 216 -51.49 2.87 27.07
N PHE A 217 -51.23 3.78 26.11
CA PHE A 217 -52.03 4.98 25.89
C PHE A 217 -53.49 4.63 25.50
N ARG A 218 -53.69 3.63 24.64
CA ARG A 218 -55.04 3.16 24.26
C ARG A 218 -55.83 2.68 25.47
N ILE A 219 -55.22 1.85 26.32
CA ILE A 219 -55.84 1.34 27.56
C ILE A 219 -56.16 2.50 28.51
N ALA A 220 -55.23 3.45 28.68
CA ALA A 220 -55.44 4.60 29.55
C ALA A 220 -56.59 5.51 29.09
N ASN A 221 -56.69 5.76 27.78
CA ASN A 221 -57.80 6.54 27.20
C ASN A 221 -59.16 5.85 27.43
N LEU A 222 -59.23 4.52 27.25
CA LEU A 222 -60.45 3.75 27.55
C LEU A 222 -60.82 3.81 29.04
N LYS A 223 -59.84 3.70 29.94
CA LYS A 223 -60.07 3.80 31.39
C LYS A 223 -60.52 5.21 31.80
N GLN A 224 -59.97 6.26 31.20
CA GLN A 224 -60.40 7.65 31.45
C GLN A 224 -61.84 7.87 30.98
N GLN A 225 -62.21 7.39 29.79
CA GLN A 225 -63.59 7.46 29.29
C GLN A 225 -64.59 6.72 30.18
N ALA A 226 -64.15 5.64 30.83
CA ALA A 226 -64.92 4.92 31.84
C ALA A 226 -64.91 5.60 33.24
N GLY A 227 -64.22 6.73 33.40
CA GLY A 227 -64.08 7.45 34.67
C GLY A 227 -63.14 6.77 35.68
N LEU A 228 -62.34 5.80 35.25
CA LEU A 228 -61.47 4.97 36.09
C LEU A 228 -60.00 5.44 36.15
N LEU A 229 -59.63 6.46 35.36
CA LEU A 229 -58.26 7.00 35.31
C LEU A 229 -58.28 8.52 35.18
N ALA A 230 -57.38 9.21 35.87
CA ALA A 230 -57.25 10.66 35.79
C ALA A 230 -56.67 11.12 34.45
N GLU A 231 -57.11 12.28 33.95
CA GLU A 231 -56.60 12.87 32.69
C GLU A 231 -55.09 13.08 32.68
N VAL A 232 -54.51 13.47 33.83
CA VAL A 232 -53.05 13.62 33.97
C VAL A 232 -52.27 12.33 33.67
N GLU A 233 -52.84 11.16 33.96
CA GLU A 233 -52.21 9.86 33.68
C GLU A 233 -52.27 9.54 32.18
N VAL A 234 -53.33 9.96 31.48
CA VAL A 234 -53.43 9.83 30.02
C VAL A 234 -52.41 10.72 29.32
N LEU A 235 -52.30 12.00 29.74
CA LEU A 235 -51.34 12.95 29.18
C LEU A 235 -49.88 12.48 29.35
N ARG A 236 -49.55 11.83 30.47
CA ARG A 236 -48.21 11.23 30.69
C ARG A 236 -47.89 10.14 29.67
N LEU A 237 -48.83 9.22 29.44
CA LEU A 237 -48.65 8.15 28.45
C LEU A 237 -48.61 8.68 27.01
N GLU A 238 -49.30 9.78 26.73
CA GLU A 238 -49.19 10.49 25.45
C GLU A 238 -47.78 11.07 25.24
N ILE A 239 -47.20 11.69 26.28
CA ILE A 239 -45.81 12.18 26.26
C ILE A 239 -44.84 11.01 26.04
N ASP A 240 -45.03 9.88 26.73
CA ASP A 240 -44.18 8.69 26.57
C ASP A 240 -44.26 8.11 25.16
N LEU A 241 -45.46 8.05 24.58
CA LEU A 241 -45.66 7.66 23.18
C LEU A 241 -44.95 8.61 22.21
N ALA A 242 -45.04 9.92 22.42
CA ALA A 242 -44.34 10.92 21.61
C ALA A 242 -42.81 10.74 21.71
N ASN A 243 -42.28 10.50 22.91
CA ASN A 243 -40.86 10.23 23.14
C ASN A 243 -40.41 8.92 22.49
N ALA A 244 -41.23 7.86 22.56
CA ALA A 244 -40.95 6.58 21.90
C ALA A 244 -40.87 6.75 20.38
N ARG A 245 -41.80 7.50 19.77
CA ARG A 245 -41.79 7.80 18.32
C ARG A 245 -40.56 8.61 17.91
N ASN A 246 -40.16 9.59 18.72
CA ASN A 246 -38.94 10.36 18.46
C ASN A 246 -37.68 9.49 18.52
N ARG A 247 -37.59 8.57 19.49
CA ARG A 247 -36.50 7.57 19.58
C ARG A 247 -36.45 6.68 18.35
N ALA A 248 -37.58 6.10 17.94
CA ALA A 248 -37.66 5.25 16.74
C ALA A 248 -37.26 5.99 15.45
N SER A 249 -37.67 7.26 15.29
CA SER A 249 -37.23 8.10 14.17
C SER A 249 -35.71 8.32 14.17
N THR A 250 -35.12 8.55 15.35
CA THR A 250 -33.67 8.75 15.51
C THR A 250 -32.88 7.47 15.23
N SER A 251 -33.34 6.31 15.70
CA SER A 251 -32.71 5.02 15.42
C SER A 251 -32.88 4.61 13.96
N GLU A 252 -33.97 4.98 13.29
CA GLU A 252 -34.13 4.79 11.85
C GLU A 252 -33.09 5.59 11.05
N ALA A 253 -32.90 6.87 11.39
CA ALA A 253 -31.87 7.70 10.77
C ALA A 253 -30.45 7.15 11.01
N THR A 254 -30.18 6.69 12.24
CA THR A 254 -28.88 6.08 12.60
C THR A 254 -28.63 4.78 11.85
N MET A 255 -29.65 3.92 11.73
CA MET A 255 -29.58 2.68 10.98
C MET A 255 -29.27 2.94 9.50
N LYS A 256 -29.99 3.87 8.86
CA LYS A 256 -29.74 4.26 7.45
C LYS A 256 -28.33 4.81 7.26
N SER A 257 -27.87 5.69 8.14
CA SER A 257 -26.50 6.23 8.05
C SER A 257 -25.43 5.15 8.23
N THR A 258 -25.68 4.16 9.09
CA THR A 258 -24.76 3.03 9.31
C THR A 258 -24.79 2.08 8.11
N GLU A 259 -25.95 1.88 7.49
CA GLU A 259 -26.12 1.12 6.26
C GLU A 259 -25.32 1.74 5.11
N ASP A 260 -25.44 3.06 4.91
CA ASP A 260 -24.71 3.80 3.89
C ASP A 260 -23.19 3.70 4.09
N PHE A 261 -22.72 3.86 5.34
CA PHE A 261 -21.31 3.68 5.66
C PHE A 261 -20.82 2.26 5.35
N PHE A 262 -21.61 1.24 5.74
CA PHE A 262 -21.25 -0.15 5.52
C PHE A 262 -21.21 -0.51 4.03
N LYS A 263 -22.16 -0.01 3.22
CA LYS A 263 -22.16 -0.18 1.76
C LYS A 263 -20.88 0.36 1.13
N VAL A 264 -20.45 1.57 1.50
CA VAL A 264 -19.20 2.17 1.01
C VAL A 264 -17.99 1.33 1.43
N LEU A 265 -17.95 0.86 2.68
CA LEU A 265 -16.85 0.03 3.21
C LEU A 265 -16.67 -1.27 2.41
N ILE A 266 -17.76 -1.97 2.08
CA ILE A 266 -17.68 -3.25 1.34
C ILE A 266 -17.67 -3.07 -0.18
N GLY A 267 -17.86 -1.85 -0.68
CA GLY A 267 -17.82 -1.54 -2.12
C GLY A 267 -19.16 -1.71 -2.86
N LEU A 268 -20.29 -1.69 -2.15
CA LEU A 268 -21.61 -1.68 -2.78
C LEU A 268 -22.08 -0.26 -3.14
N PRO A 269 -22.89 -0.09 -4.21
CA PRO A 269 -23.57 1.16 -4.51
C PRO A 269 -24.44 1.65 -3.34
N ILE A 270 -24.52 2.96 -3.13
CA ILE A 270 -25.30 3.54 -2.02
C ILE A 270 -26.81 3.39 -2.24
N GLU A 271 -27.24 3.18 -3.48
CA GLU A 271 -28.65 3.00 -3.86
C GLU A 271 -29.19 1.60 -3.53
N ASP A 272 -28.30 0.63 -3.29
CA ASP A 272 -28.69 -0.73 -2.90
C ASP A 272 -29.27 -0.74 -1.48
N ARG A 273 -30.28 -1.60 -1.28
CA ARG A 273 -30.86 -1.86 0.04
C ARG A 273 -30.34 -3.17 0.58
N ILE A 274 -29.75 -3.12 1.77
CA ILE A 274 -29.16 -4.29 2.42
C ILE A 274 -29.78 -4.51 3.79
N GLU A 275 -29.84 -5.77 4.22
CA GLU A 275 -30.19 -6.13 5.60
C GLU A 275 -29.20 -7.18 6.08
N THR A 276 -28.75 -7.06 7.33
CA THR A 276 -27.81 -8.02 7.89
C THR A 276 -28.58 -9.14 8.57
N ILE A 277 -28.19 -10.38 8.27
CA ILE A 277 -28.73 -11.55 8.97
C ILE A 277 -27.58 -12.25 9.68
N THR A 278 -27.74 -12.42 10.98
CA THR A 278 -26.82 -13.21 11.79
C THR A 278 -27.56 -13.88 12.94
N GLN A 279 -27.08 -15.06 13.31
CA GLN A 279 -27.49 -15.71 14.55
C GLN A 279 -26.49 -15.31 15.64
N LEU A 280 -26.95 -14.55 16.61
CA LEU A 280 -26.17 -14.22 17.81
C LEU A 280 -26.13 -15.44 18.75
N SER A 281 -25.37 -16.48 18.39
CA SER A 281 -25.03 -17.53 19.36
C SER A 281 -23.90 -17.04 20.26
N TYR A 282 -24.08 -17.22 21.57
CA TYR A 282 -23.03 -17.07 22.56
C TYR A 282 -22.54 -18.46 22.97
N ASP A 283 -21.37 -18.81 22.43
CA ASP A 283 -20.63 -20.00 22.80
C ASP A 283 -19.32 -19.53 23.46
N PRO A 284 -19.17 -19.66 24.79
CA PRO A 284 -18.01 -19.16 25.50
C PRO A 284 -16.77 -19.97 25.14
N ILE A 285 -15.72 -19.29 24.68
CA ILE A 285 -14.45 -19.91 24.32
C ILE A 285 -13.41 -19.60 25.40
N GLU A 286 -12.71 -20.62 25.86
CA GLU A 286 -11.63 -20.45 26.82
C GLU A 286 -10.32 -20.15 26.07
N VAL A 287 -9.80 -18.92 26.23
CA VAL A 287 -8.52 -18.50 25.67
C VAL A 287 -7.52 -18.27 26.78
N THR A 288 -6.43 -19.05 26.79
CA THR A 288 -5.33 -18.85 27.73
C THR A 288 -4.35 -17.78 27.21
N LEU A 289 -3.85 -16.94 28.12
CA LEU A 289 -2.90 -15.89 27.77
C LEU A 289 -1.62 -16.45 27.15
N GLU A 290 -1.12 -17.58 27.66
CA GLU A 290 0.10 -18.22 27.18
C GLU A 290 -0.02 -18.65 25.72
N LYS A 291 -1.12 -19.31 25.35
CA LYS A 291 -1.39 -19.71 23.97
C LYS A 291 -1.52 -18.49 23.06
N ALA A 292 -2.29 -17.48 23.46
CA ALA A 292 -2.46 -16.27 22.67
C ALA A 292 -1.13 -15.52 22.43
N LEU A 293 -0.24 -15.47 23.43
CA LEU A 293 1.08 -14.87 23.28
C LEU A 293 1.99 -15.68 22.35
N SER A 294 1.99 -17.01 22.50
CA SER A 294 2.80 -17.91 21.68
C SER A 294 2.42 -17.81 20.19
N GLU A 295 1.12 -17.86 19.88
CA GLU A 295 0.65 -17.72 18.49
C GLU A 295 0.95 -16.32 17.94
N ALA A 296 0.69 -15.26 18.71
CA ALA A 296 0.95 -13.89 18.25
C ALA A 296 2.43 -13.64 17.93
N LEU A 297 3.36 -14.07 18.80
CA LEU A 297 4.79 -13.83 18.60
C LEU A 297 5.39 -14.69 17.48
N SER A 298 4.79 -15.84 17.16
CA SER A 298 5.29 -16.72 16.10
C SER A 298 4.70 -16.42 14.72
N ARG A 299 3.51 -15.80 14.66
CA ARG A 299 2.78 -15.61 13.39
C ARG A 299 2.65 -14.17 12.92
N ARG A 300 2.78 -13.19 13.80
CA ARG A 300 2.57 -11.78 13.42
C ARG A 300 3.54 -11.36 12.32
N THR A 301 2.98 -11.03 11.16
CA THR A 301 3.74 -10.65 9.97
C THR A 301 4.57 -9.39 10.18
N GLU A 302 4.14 -8.50 11.09
CA GLU A 302 4.87 -7.27 11.43
C GLU A 302 6.24 -7.51 12.08
N LEU A 303 6.45 -8.66 12.74
CA LEU A 303 7.77 -9.00 13.28
C LEU A 303 8.76 -9.33 12.16
N ARG A 304 8.31 -10.01 11.11
CA ARG A 304 9.13 -10.30 9.93
C ARG A 304 9.38 -9.04 9.10
N THR A 305 8.42 -8.12 8.99
CA THR A 305 8.69 -6.81 8.36
C THR A 305 9.74 -6.01 9.12
N ASP A 306 9.71 -6.03 10.46
CA ASP A 306 10.72 -5.36 11.29
C ASP A 306 12.12 -5.99 11.09
N GLU A 307 12.22 -7.32 10.94
CA GLU A 307 13.48 -8.00 10.61
C GLU A 307 14.02 -7.56 9.24
N ILE A 308 13.16 -7.51 8.23
CA ILE A 308 13.54 -7.03 6.89
C ILE A 308 14.04 -5.59 6.95
N ASP A 309 13.40 -4.72 7.74
CA ASP A 309 13.87 -3.34 7.92
C ASP A 309 15.24 -3.29 8.61
N ILE A 310 15.54 -4.19 9.55
CA ILE A 310 16.89 -4.35 10.13
C ILE A 310 17.90 -4.79 9.07
N GLU A 311 17.54 -5.74 8.20
CA GLU A 311 18.39 -6.21 7.09
C GLU A 311 18.69 -5.06 6.11
N LEU A 312 17.67 -4.28 5.71
CA LEU A 312 17.81 -3.12 4.83
C LEU A 312 18.69 -2.02 5.47
N SER A 313 18.50 -1.73 6.76
CA SER A 313 19.35 -0.80 7.51
C SER A 313 20.80 -1.28 7.61
N ALA A 314 21.04 -2.58 7.76
CA ALA A 314 22.38 -3.17 7.78
C ALA A 314 23.06 -3.09 6.41
N ILE A 315 22.31 -3.28 5.33
CA ILE A 315 22.82 -3.05 3.95
C ILE A 315 23.21 -1.58 3.77
N ASN A 316 22.39 -0.63 4.25
CA ASN A 316 22.70 0.80 4.18
C ASN A 316 24.00 1.16 4.92
N VAL A 317 24.26 0.56 6.09
CA VAL A 317 25.54 0.75 6.80
C VAL A 317 26.72 0.33 5.92
N LYS A 318 26.64 -0.82 5.24
CA LYS A 318 27.69 -1.30 4.33
C LYS A 318 27.87 -0.38 3.11
N GLU A 319 26.78 0.13 2.55
CA GLU A 319 26.83 1.07 1.42
C GLU A 319 27.54 2.37 1.79
N VAL A 320 27.21 2.94 2.95
CA VAL A 320 27.87 4.15 3.46
C VAL A 320 29.34 3.88 3.75
N ASP A 321 29.67 2.77 4.40
CA ASP A 321 31.05 2.40 4.73
C ASP A 321 31.93 2.24 3.47
N SER A 322 31.36 1.69 2.38
CA SER A 322 32.05 1.51 1.10
C SER A 322 32.44 2.81 0.38
N ALA A 323 31.93 3.97 0.81
CA ALA A 323 32.19 5.24 0.12
C ALA A 323 33.68 5.62 0.14
N ARG A 324 34.41 5.22 1.18
CA ARG A 324 35.84 5.50 1.42
C ARG A 324 36.77 4.34 1.07
N GLU A 325 36.27 3.23 0.56
CA GLU A 325 37.12 2.13 0.09
C GLU A 325 37.92 2.55 -1.16
N ILE A 326 39.06 1.90 -1.39
CA ILE A 326 39.81 2.04 -2.64
C ILE A 326 38.96 1.44 -3.76
N LYS A 327 38.73 2.18 -4.84
CA LYS A 327 37.90 1.71 -5.96
C LYS A 327 38.78 1.53 -7.18
N GLY A 328 38.61 0.43 -7.89
CA GLY A 328 39.24 0.20 -9.17
C GLY A 328 38.21 0.12 -10.29
N GLU A 329 38.64 0.40 -11.51
CA GLU A 329 37.84 0.15 -12.70
C GLU A 329 38.75 -0.39 -13.81
N LEU A 330 38.44 -1.58 -14.28
CA LEU A 330 39.09 -2.20 -15.43
C LEU A 330 38.24 -1.93 -16.66
N ASN A 331 38.80 -1.20 -17.62
CA ASN A 331 38.20 -0.92 -18.92
C ASN A 331 39.00 -1.64 -19.99
N MET A 332 38.34 -2.51 -20.75
CA MET A 332 38.89 -3.11 -21.95
C MET A 332 38.03 -2.69 -23.13
N SER A 333 38.64 -2.35 -24.26
CA SER A 333 37.89 -2.13 -25.49
C SER A 333 38.62 -2.65 -26.71
N TYR A 334 37.85 -3.11 -27.68
CA TYR A 334 38.30 -3.48 -29.01
C TYR A 334 37.31 -2.90 -30.00
N GLY A 335 37.80 -2.07 -30.91
CA GLY A 335 36.97 -1.38 -31.89
C GLY A 335 37.54 -1.44 -33.28
N ILE A 336 36.64 -1.35 -34.24
CA ILE A 336 36.94 -1.11 -35.64
C ILE A 336 36.32 0.23 -36.03
N PHE A 337 37.06 1.04 -36.77
CA PHE A 337 36.57 2.31 -37.27
C PHE A 337 37.19 2.63 -38.61
N ASN A 338 36.50 3.42 -39.41
CA ASN A 338 37.06 3.99 -40.62
C ASN A 338 36.52 5.41 -40.79
N ARG A 339 37.21 6.22 -41.59
CA ARG A 339 36.74 7.54 -42.02
C ARG A 339 37.06 7.72 -43.49
N ASP A 340 36.05 7.97 -44.29
CA ASP A 340 36.22 8.18 -45.73
C ASP A 340 35.22 9.21 -46.26
N GLU A 341 35.61 9.93 -47.31
CA GLU A 341 34.76 10.92 -47.98
C GLU A 341 33.60 10.26 -48.73
N LYS A 342 33.79 9.03 -49.21
CA LYS A 342 32.76 8.25 -49.90
C LYS A 342 32.11 7.29 -48.91
N PHE A 343 30.80 7.42 -48.76
CA PHE A 343 30.00 6.53 -47.92
C PHE A 343 30.31 5.03 -48.15
N SER A 344 30.40 4.59 -49.40
CA SER A 344 30.66 3.18 -49.72
C SER A 344 32.07 2.69 -49.34
N ASN A 345 33.04 3.58 -49.28
CA ASN A 345 34.41 3.27 -48.86
C ASN A 345 34.55 3.33 -47.34
N ALA A 346 33.74 4.16 -46.66
CA ALA A 346 33.74 4.24 -45.21
C ALA A 346 33.40 2.88 -44.55
N PHE A 347 32.67 1.99 -45.23
CA PHE A 347 32.39 0.63 -44.75
C PHE A 347 33.39 -0.44 -45.25
N LYS A 348 34.54 -0.03 -45.79
CA LYS A 348 35.64 -0.91 -46.22
C LYS A 348 36.90 -0.60 -45.41
N ASN A 349 37.85 -1.54 -45.38
CA ASN A 349 39.21 -1.32 -44.85
C ASN A 349 39.26 -0.69 -43.44
N PHE A 350 38.47 -1.21 -42.50
CA PHE A 350 38.45 -0.70 -41.13
C PHE A 350 39.83 -0.78 -40.46
N SER A 351 40.20 0.29 -39.78
CA SER A 351 41.30 0.32 -38.81
C SER A 351 40.86 -0.28 -37.49
N GLN A 352 41.81 -0.78 -36.71
CA GLN A 352 41.57 -1.40 -35.41
C GLN A 352 42.11 -0.52 -34.27
N ASP A 353 41.32 -0.41 -33.20
CA ASP A 353 41.68 0.21 -31.93
C ASP A 353 41.52 -0.85 -30.82
N ARG A 354 42.50 -0.94 -29.93
CA ARG A 354 42.44 -1.79 -28.73
C ARG A 354 43.04 -1.07 -27.54
N SER A 355 42.37 -1.17 -26.40
CA SER A 355 42.85 -0.57 -25.15
C SER A 355 42.51 -1.43 -23.94
N VAL A 356 43.42 -1.44 -22.97
CA VAL A 356 43.22 -2.00 -21.63
C VAL A 356 43.70 -0.95 -20.65
N VAL A 357 42.81 -0.48 -19.79
CA VAL A 357 43.08 0.58 -18.82
C VAL A 357 42.60 0.13 -17.45
N LEU A 358 43.49 0.18 -16.47
CA LEU A 358 43.15 0.00 -15.06
C LEU A 358 43.21 1.37 -14.38
N GLY A 359 42.08 1.87 -13.93
CA GLY A 359 41.99 3.07 -13.09
C GLY A 359 41.87 2.70 -11.62
N LEU A 360 42.51 3.47 -10.74
CA LEU A 360 42.35 3.37 -9.29
C LEU A 360 41.98 4.74 -8.71
N ILE A 361 40.99 4.75 -7.83
CA ILE A 361 40.54 5.93 -7.08
C ILE A 361 40.82 5.65 -5.61
N ILE A 362 41.77 6.39 -5.03
CA ILE A 362 42.19 6.26 -3.63
C ILE A 362 41.76 7.54 -2.88
N PRO A 363 40.73 7.48 -2.03
CA PRO A 363 40.28 8.66 -1.29
C PRO A 363 41.24 8.96 -0.14
N LEU A 364 41.99 10.06 -0.24
CA LEU A 364 43.04 10.41 0.72
C LEU A 364 42.46 11.01 2.01
N TRP A 365 41.61 12.04 1.90
CA TRP A 365 41.17 12.84 3.05
C TRP A 365 39.74 13.39 2.87
N ASP A 366 38.90 13.29 3.92
CA ASP A 366 37.52 13.80 3.93
C ASP A 366 37.10 14.50 5.25
N TRP A 367 38.05 14.82 6.13
CA TRP A 367 37.76 15.42 7.44
C TRP A 367 36.82 14.60 8.35
N SER A 368 36.93 13.27 8.33
CA SER A 368 36.08 12.32 9.07
C SER A 368 34.60 12.29 8.62
N LYS A 369 34.27 12.86 7.46
CA LYS A 369 32.90 12.83 6.92
C LYS A 369 32.33 11.42 6.89
N ASN A 370 33.02 10.47 6.23
CA ASN A 370 32.55 9.09 6.14
C ASN A 370 32.39 8.42 7.51
N ARG A 371 33.30 8.71 8.46
CA ARG A 371 33.18 8.18 9.83
C ARG A 371 31.87 8.62 10.47
N TYR A 372 31.51 9.90 10.36
CA TYR A 372 30.26 10.41 10.92
C TYR A 372 29.03 9.89 10.17
N GLU A 373 29.10 9.71 8.85
CA GLU A 373 28.03 9.10 8.06
C GLU A 373 27.82 7.62 8.45
N VAL A 374 28.88 6.84 8.66
CA VAL A 374 28.81 5.45 9.13
C VAL A 374 28.24 5.38 10.55
N GLU A 375 28.71 6.22 11.48
CA GLU A 375 28.17 6.24 12.85
C GLU A 375 26.69 6.66 12.87
N SER A 376 26.28 7.59 12.01
CA SER A 376 24.87 7.94 11.80
C SER A 376 24.07 6.75 11.28
N ALA A 377 24.56 6.03 10.27
CA ALA A 377 23.90 4.85 9.73
C ALA A 377 23.78 3.71 10.76
N LYS A 378 24.82 3.49 11.59
CA LYS A 378 24.78 2.53 12.70
C LYS A 378 23.78 2.91 13.78
N ALA A 379 23.71 4.20 14.14
CA ALA A 379 22.69 4.70 15.06
C ALA A 379 21.28 4.48 14.50
N SER A 380 21.09 4.69 13.19
CA SER A 380 19.83 4.39 12.52
C SER A 380 19.48 2.90 12.55
N LEU A 381 20.44 2.00 12.32
CA LEU A 381 20.24 0.55 12.45
C LEU A 381 19.87 0.15 13.89
N GLU A 382 20.52 0.74 14.88
CA GLU A 382 20.19 0.46 16.29
C GLU A 382 18.79 0.98 16.64
N ASN A 383 18.38 2.15 16.12
CA ASN A 383 17.01 2.62 16.26
C ASN A 383 16.00 1.63 15.66
N THR A 384 16.28 1.04 14.49
CA THR A 384 15.41 -0.01 13.90
C THR A 384 15.31 -1.25 14.81
N ARG A 385 16.42 -1.68 15.42
CA ARG A 385 16.42 -2.80 16.38
C ARG A 385 15.64 -2.49 17.66
N LEU A 386 15.79 -1.27 18.18
CA LEU A 386 15.02 -0.82 19.35
C LEU A 386 13.53 -0.72 19.03
N ALA A 387 13.16 -0.29 17.82
CA ALA A 387 11.78 -0.27 17.35
C ALA A 387 11.16 -1.68 17.34
N GLN A 388 11.88 -2.70 16.84
CA GLN A 388 11.43 -4.09 16.89
C GLN A 388 11.25 -4.59 18.34
N LYS A 389 12.21 -4.31 19.23
CA LYS A 389 12.09 -4.68 20.66
C LYS A 389 10.86 -4.04 21.29
N ASN A 390 10.60 -2.76 21.01
CA ASN A 390 9.41 -2.07 21.48
C ASN A 390 8.12 -2.64 20.86
N ARG A 391 8.15 -3.06 19.58
CA ARG A 391 7.04 -3.74 18.90
C ARG A 391 6.69 -5.04 19.62
N ILE A 392 7.67 -5.85 20.00
CA ILE A 392 7.46 -7.09 20.76
C ILE A 392 6.75 -6.82 22.09
N GLU A 393 7.18 -5.81 22.85
CA GLU A 393 6.51 -5.45 24.12
C GLU A 393 5.09 -4.90 23.89
N THR A 394 4.90 -4.13 22.82
CA THR A 394 3.57 -3.63 22.41
C THR A 394 2.63 -4.79 22.06
N ILE A 395 3.10 -5.78 21.28
CA ILE A 395 2.36 -7.01 20.96
C ILE A 395 1.94 -7.72 22.26
N LYS A 396 2.87 -7.92 23.21
CA LYS A 396 2.56 -8.57 24.49
C LYS A 396 1.48 -7.81 25.25
N GLN A 397 1.53 -6.47 25.28
CA GLN A 397 0.52 -5.63 25.92
C GLN A 397 -0.84 -5.75 25.23
N GLU A 398 -0.88 -5.70 23.90
CA GLU A 398 -2.10 -5.82 23.10
C GLU A 398 -2.80 -7.16 23.31
N ILE A 399 -2.04 -8.26 23.33
CA ILE A 399 -2.59 -9.60 23.56
C ILE A 399 -3.10 -9.73 25.00
N ARG A 400 -2.34 -9.25 25.99
CA ARG A 400 -2.80 -9.22 27.38
C ARG A 400 -4.09 -8.44 27.55
N LYS A 401 -4.23 -7.31 26.85
CA LYS A 401 -5.45 -6.51 26.85
C LYS A 401 -6.60 -7.29 26.19
N GLY A 402 -6.39 -7.82 24.98
CA GLY A 402 -7.41 -8.56 24.23
C GLY A 402 -7.97 -9.77 24.99
N VAL A 403 -7.12 -10.55 25.66
CA VAL A 403 -7.57 -11.68 26.51
C VAL A 403 -8.41 -11.21 27.69
N ARG A 404 -8.04 -10.09 28.34
CA ARG A 404 -8.83 -9.51 29.44
C ARG A 404 -10.17 -8.94 28.95
N ASP A 405 -10.15 -8.25 27.82
CA ASP A 405 -11.35 -7.68 27.21
C ASP A 405 -12.34 -8.80 26.83
N LEU A 406 -11.85 -9.89 26.24
CA LEU A 406 -12.66 -11.07 25.91
C LEU A 406 -13.31 -11.66 27.18
N LYS A 407 -12.52 -11.88 28.23
CA LYS A 407 -13.03 -12.40 29.51
C LYS A 407 -14.06 -11.45 30.14
N SER A 408 -13.83 -10.14 30.09
CA SER A 408 -14.78 -9.15 30.59
C SER A 408 -16.07 -9.12 29.76
N ALA A 409 -15.98 -9.29 28.45
CA ALA A 409 -17.13 -9.33 27.56
C ALA A 409 -17.98 -10.59 27.82
N GLN A 410 -17.36 -11.76 28.01
CA GLN A 410 -18.04 -13.00 28.41
C GLN A 410 -18.85 -12.82 29.70
N GLN A 411 -18.23 -12.29 30.75
CA GLN A 411 -18.92 -12.01 32.02
C GLN A 411 -20.09 -11.03 31.83
N ARG A 412 -19.93 -10.02 30.96
CA ARG A 412 -21.00 -9.05 30.67
C ARG A 412 -22.17 -9.71 29.95
N VAL A 413 -21.92 -10.62 29.01
CA VAL A 413 -22.99 -11.39 28.34
C VAL A 413 -23.80 -12.18 29.37
N ASP A 414 -23.13 -12.96 30.23
CA ASP A 414 -23.81 -13.78 31.25
C ASP A 414 -24.70 -12.96 32.20
N ILE A 415 -24.25 -11.75 32.58
CA ILE A 415 -25.00 -10.85 33.48
C ILE A 415 -26.17 -10.19 32.76
N THR A 416 -25.94 -9.66 31.56
CA THR A 416 -26.94 -8.89 30.81
C THR A 416 -28.05 -9.77 30.24
N GLU A 417 -27.75 -11.00 29.82
CA GLU A 417 -28.76 -11.96 29.37
C GLU A 417 -29.72 -12.35 30.51
N ARG A 418 -29.19 -12.54 31.73
CA ARG A 418 -30.03 -12.77 32.92
C ARG A 418 -30.86 -11.54 33.27
N SER A 419 -30.27 -10.35 33.19
CA SER A 419 -30.96 -9.08 33.43
C SER A 419 -32.13 -8.88 32.46
N GLU A 420 -31.93 -9.14 31.17
CA GLU A 420 -32.97 -9.07 30.14
C GLU A 420 -34.14 -10.01 30.44
N LYS A 421 -33.86 -11.29 30.74
CA LYS A 421 -34.88 -12.28 31.09
C LYS A 421 -35.69 -11.88 32.34
N LEU A 422 -35.06 -11.24 33.31
CA LEU A 422 -35.73 -10.73 34.51
C LEU A 422 -36.58 -9.50 34.20
N ALA A 423 -36.05 -8.55 33.43
CA ALA A 423 -36.77 -7.35 33.02
C ALA A 423 -38.01 -7.69 32.18
N GLU A 424 -37.91 -8.69 31.30
CA GLU A 424 -39.05 -9.15 30.49
C GLU A 424 -40.18 -9.73 31.35
N LYS A 425 -39.82 -10.55 32.36
CA LYS A 425 -40.78 -11.07 33.33
C LYS A 425 -41.40 -9.95 34.18
N SER A 426 -40.58 -9.00 34.64
CA SER A 426 -41.02 -7.86 35.44
C SER A 426 -42.03 -7.02 34.66
N TYR A 427 -41.69 -6.64 33.42
CA TYR A 427 -42.59 -5.88 32.55
C TYR A 427 -43.90 -6.61 32.29
N ARG A 428 -43.88 -7.92 32.02
CA ARG A 428 -45.11 -8.72 31.82
C ARG A 428 -46.02 -8.69 33.05
N ILE A 429 -45.46 -8.83 34.25
CA ILE A 429 -46.24 -8.77 35.50
C ILE A 429 -46.82 -7.36 35.70
N SER A 430 -46.01 -6.33 35.45
CA SER A 430 -46.42 -4.93 35.60
C SER A 430 -47.52 -4.54 34.61
N LEU A 431 -47.46 -5.03 33.36
CA LEU A 431 -48.51 -4.82 32.38
C LEU A 431 -49.86 -5.40 32.85
N LEU A 432 -49.86 -6.65 33.36
CA LEU A 432 -51.07 -7.28 33.89
C LEU A 432 -51.65 -6.51 35.10
N LYS A 433 -50.78 -5.99 35.99
CA LYS A 433 -51.23 -5.15 37.11
C LYS A 433 -51.83 -3.82 36.63
N PHE A 434 -51.22 -3.19 35.63
CA PHE A 434 -51.75 -1.97 35.05
C PHE A 434 -53.11 -2.20 34.39
N GLU A 435 -53.29 -3.31 33.67
CA GLU A 435 -54.57 -3.71 33.08
C GLU A 435 -55.65 -3.88 34.16
N ASN A 436 -55.31 -4.48 35.30
CA ASN A 436 -56.22 -4.65 36.44
C ASN A 436 -56.44 -3.38 37.29
N GLY A 437 -55.66 -2.31 37.05
CA GLY A 437 -55.76 -1.05 37.81
C GLY A 437 -54.92 -0.99 39.08
N ASP A 438 -54.06 -1.98 39.31
CA ASP A 438 -53.19 -2.12 40.50
C ASP A 438 -51.81 -1.46 40.32
N LEU A 439 -51.58 -0.75 39.22
CA LEU A 439 -50.30 -0.09 38.89
C LEU A 439 -50.55 1.28 38.25
N SER A 440 -49.71 2.26 38.58
CA SER A 440 -49.79 3.60 37.98
C SER A 440 -49.21 3.62 36.55
N SER A 441 -49.55 4.64 35.75
CA SER A 441 -48.94 4.81 34.42
C SER A 441 -47.43 5.06 34.50
N GLN A 442 -46.99 5.77 35.55
CA GLN A 442 -45.59 6.06 35.82
C GLN A 442 -44.78 4.79 36.08
N ASP A 443 -45.30 3.88 36.92
CA ASP A 443 -44.61 2.63 37.23
C ASP A 443 -44.54 1.71 36.00
N LEU A 444 -45.61 1.67 35.18
CA LEU A 444 -45.58 0.91 33.92
C LEU A 444 -44.52 1.46 32.95
N ALA A 445 -44.44 2.79 32.79
CA ALA A 445 -43.46 3.44 31.93
C ALA A 445 -42.02 3.20 32.42
N LEU A 446 -41.79 3.20 33.74
CA LEU A 446 -40.49 2.84 34.33
C LEU A 446 -40.09 1.40 33.99
N GLU A 447 -41.01 0.43 34.10
CA GLU A 447 -40.74 -0.96 33.76
C GLU A 447 -40.51 -1.19 32.26
N GLN A 448 -41.22 -0.46 31.39
CA GLN A 448 -40.96 -0.45 29.94
C GLN A 448 -39.54 0.03 29.62
N ASN A 449 -39.14 1.16 30.21
CA ASN A 449 -37.80 1.70 30.00
C ASN A 449 -36.72 0.74 30.53
N ARG A 450 -36.94 0.08 31.68
CA ARG A 450 -36.03 -0.96 32.22
C ARG A 450 -35.87 -2.15 31.26
N LEU A 451 -36.95 -2.64 30.67
CA LEU A 451 -36.89 -3.71 29.67
C LEU A 451 -36.11 -3.27 28.42
N THR A 452 -36.40 -2.08 27.91
CA THR A 452 -35.70 -1.53 26.74
C THR A 452 -34.20 -1.39 27.00
N GLU A 453 -33.81 -0.83 28.15
CA GLU A 453 -32.41 -0.71 28.55
C GLU A 453 -31.73 -2.09 28.70
N ALA A 454 -32.41 -3.06 29.32
CA ALA A 454 -31.87 -4.40 29.49
C ALA A 454 -31.63 -5.12 28.14
N ARG A 455 -32.56 -4.97 27.18
CA ARG A 455 -32.40 -5.49 25.80
C ARG A 455 -31.23 -4.84 25.09
N THR A 456 -31.12 -3.52 25.11
CA THR A 456 -30.00 -2.79 24.51
C THR A 456 -28.66 -3.20 25.14
N ASN A 457 -28.60 -3.36 26.47
CA ASN A 457 -27.39 -3.79 27.17
C ASN A 457 -26.98 -5.23 26.84
N SER A 458 -27.94 -6.15 26.72
CA SER A 458 -27.73 -7.54 26.30
C SER A 458 -27.18 -7.61 24.87
N LEU A 459 -27.82 -6.90 23.93
CA LEU A 459 -27.34 -6.78 22.55
C LEU A 459 -25.90 -6.25 22.47
N ASN A 460 -25.60 -5.18 23.20
CA ASN A 460 -24.27 -4.60 23.25
C ASN A 460 -23.23 -5.60 23.79
N ALA A 461 -23.56 -6.32 24.86
CA ALA A 461 -22.65 -7.29 25.46
C ALA A 461 -22.25 -8.41 24.48
N ILE A 462 -23.21 -8.95 23.72
CA ILE A 462 -22.93 -10.02 22.75
C ILE A 462 -22.07 -9.49 21.59
N ILE A 463 -22.38 -8.30 21.08
CA ILE A 463 -21.61 -7.68 20.00
C ILE A 463 -20.18 -7.38 20.44
N ASP A 464 -20.00 -6.85 21.64
CA ASP A 464 -18.68 -6.58 22.18
C ASP A 464 -17.87 -7.88 22.40
N TYR A 465 -18.52 -8.98 22.76
CA TYR A 465 -17.88 -10.30 22.80
C TYR A 465 -17.39 -10.74 21.42
N LYS A 466 -18.24 -10.65 20.38
CA LYS A 466 -17.87 -11.01 19.01
C LYS A 466 -16.76 -10.12 18.45
N ASN A 467 -16.78 -8.82 18.75
CA ASN A 467 -15.73 -7.89 18.39
C ASN A 467 -14.41 -8.19 19.12
N ALA A 468 -14.46 -8.48 20.42
CA ALA A 468 -13.26 -8.85 21.20
C ALA A 468 -12.63 -10.14 20.69
N LEU A 469 -13.45 -11.14 20.34
CA LEU A 469 -12.99 -12.40 19.76
C LEU A 469 -12.35 -12.17 18.38
N SER A 470 -13.00 -11.37 17.52
CA SER A 470 -12.49 -11.03 16.19
C SER A 470 -11.18 -10.23 16.24
N ASP A 471 -11.05 -9.30 17.19
CA ASP A 471 -9.81 -8.54 17.40
C ASP A 471 -8.69 -9.45 17.89
N LEU A 472 -8.96 -10.37 18.82
CA LEU A 472 -7.98 -11.32 19.30
C LEU A 472 -7.55 -12.30 18.20
N ARG A 473 -8.49 -12.77 17.38
CA ARG A 473 -8.24 -13.60 16.19
C ARG A 473 -7.31 -12.87 15.22
N ARG A 474 -7.63 -11.63 14.83
CA ARG A 474 -6.77 -10.78 13.98
C ARG A 474 -5.37 -10.61 14.57
N LYS A 475 -5.27 -10.28 15.85
CA LYS A 475 -4.01 -9.99 16.54
C LYS A 475 -3.11 -11.20 16.74
N THR A 476 -3.67 -12.41 16.77
CA THR A 476 -2.90 -13.65 16.97
C THR A 476 -2.67 -14.42 15.67
N LEU A 477 -3.38 -14.04 14.59
CA LEU A 477 -3.47 -14.80 13.35
C LEU A 477 -3.93 -16.25 13.60
N TRP A 478 -4.74 -16.44 14.65
CA TRP A 478 -5.24 -17.74 15.08
C TRP A 478 -6.74 -17.69 15.32
N ASP A 479 -7.46 -18.66 14.76
CA ASP A 479 -8.88 -18.85 14.98
C ASP A 479 -9.07 -19.72 16.24
N PHE A 480 -9.53 -19.11 17.33
CA PHE A 480 -9.78 -19.81 18.59
C PHE A 480 -11.08 -20.63 18.56
N GLU A 481 -12.00 -20.37 17.63
CA GLU A 481 -13.24 -21.15 17.46
C GLU A 481 -12.92 -22.48 16.78
N LYS A 482 -12.12 -22.43 15.71
CA LYS A 482 -11.74 -23.61 14.91
C LYS A 482 -10.45 -24.28 15.40
N ASN A 483 -9.75 -23.64 16.32
CA ASN A 483 -8.43 -24.05 16.80
C ASN A 483 -7.44 -24.29 15.64
N ALA A 484 -7.38 -23.34 14.71
CA ALA A 484 -6.58 -23.42 13.49
C ALA A 484 -5.93 -22.06 13.16
N PRO A 485 -4.79 -22.02 12.44
CA PRO A 485 -4.22 -20.78 11.97
C PRO A 485 -5.13 -20.12 10.94
N ILE A 486 -5.10 -18.79 10.84
CA ILE A 486 -5.81 -18.08 9.78
C ILE A 486 -5.03 -18.26 8.49
N GLU A 487 -5.60 -19.01 7.55
CA GLU A 487 -5.13 -19.06 6.17
C GLU A 487 -5.79 -17.91 5.41
N ILE A 488 -4.98 -17.01 4.87
CA ILE A 488 -5.44 -16.01 3.91
C ILE A 488 -4.98 -16.51 2.54
N GLN A 489 -5.94 -16.73 1.64
CA GLN A 489 -5.68 -17.20 0.28
C GLN A 489 -5.13 -16.08 -0.61
#